data_AF-A0A7X9BFF5-F1
#
_entry.id   AF-A0A7X9BFF5-F1
#
_cell.length_a   1.000
_cell.length_b   1.000
_cell.length_c   1.000
_cell.angle_alpha   90.00
_cell.angle_beta   90.00
_cell.angle_gamma   90.00
#
_symmetry.space_group_name_H-M   'P 1'
#
loop_
_entity.id
_entity.type
_entity.pdbx_description
1 polymer ?
#
loop_
_entity_poly.entity_id
_entity_poly.type
_entity_poly.pdbx_seq_one_letter_code
_entity_poly.pdbx_strand_id
1 'polypeptide(L)'
;KKTAFKITRMGELVGRTAAERLGVPFGIVDISLAPTPAIGDSVAEILEAMGLEICGTHGTTAALALLNDAVKKGGAMASSYVGGLSGAFIPLSEDAGMIRAAEVGALTLEKLEAMTCVCSVGLDMIAVPGDTSAETIAAIIADEAAIGMINNKTTAVRLIPAVGKKVGDYVEYGGLLGRAPVIPLKPYSATAFVQRGGRIPAPIQGLTN
;
A
#
# COMPACT_ATOMS: atom_id res chain seq x y z
N LYS A 1 16.18 -9.89 3.96
CA LYS A 1 16.17 -11.38 3.80
C LYS A 1 16.29 -12.17 5.12
N LYS A 2 17.44 -12.16 5.83
CA LYS A 2 17.60 -12.96 7.08
C LYS A 2 16.55 -12.63 8.15
N THR A 3 16.21 -11.35 8.31
CA THR A 3 15.17 -10.89 9.24
C THR A 3 13.79 -11.42 8.86
N ALA A 4 13.37 -11.22 7.62
CA ALA A 4 12.09 -11.74 7.10
C ALA A 4 11.96 -13.26 7.28
N PHE A 5 13.05 -14.02 7.10
CA PHE A 5 13.06 -15.46 7.37
C PHE A 5 12.71 -15.77 8.84
N LYS A 6 13.37 -15.11 9.79
CA LYS A 6 13.15 -15.33 11.23
C LYS A 6 11.72 -14.97 11.65
N ILE A 7 11.21 -13.84 11.18
CA ILE A 7 9.84 -13.38 11.46
C ILE A 7 8.82 -14.39 10.93
N THR A 8 9.01 -14.87 9.70
CA THR A 8 8.10 -15.85 9.08
C THR A 8 8.08 -17.18 9.86
N ARG A 9 9.25 -17.67 10.31
CA ARG A 9 9.31 -18.89 11.16
C ARG A 9 8.59 -18.71 12.48
N MET A 10 8.70 -17.53 13.09
CA MET A 10 7.99 -17.20 14.32
C MET A 10 6.47 -17.15 14.08
N GLY A 11 6.03 -16.48 13.02
CA GLY A 11 4.61 -16.42 12.64
C GLY A 11 4.02 -17.81 12.38
N GLU A 12 4.74 -18.68 11.68
CA GLU A 12 4.32 -20.07 11.46
C GLU A 12 4.24 -20.86 12.78
N LEU A 13 5.22 -20.73 13.68
CA LEU A 13 5.20 -21.41 14.98
C LEU A 13 3.96 -21.02 15.81
N VAL A 14 3.66 -19.72 15.87
CA VAL A 14 2.47 -19.21 16.58
C VAL A 14 1.20 -19.71 15.91
N GLY A 15 1.10 -19.59 14.58
CA GLY A 15 -0.07 -20.02 13.83
C GLY A 15 -0.34 -21.52 13.93
N ARG A 16 0.71 -22.37 13.93
CA ARG A 16 0.57 -23.81 14.16
C ARG A 16 0.08 -24.14 15.56
N THR A 17 0.62 -23.45 16.56
CA THR A 17 0.19 -23.63 17.96
C THR A 17 -1.28 -23.25 18.13
N ALA A 18 -1.72 -22.17 17.49
CA ALA A 18 -3.13 -21.75 17.50
C ALA A 18 -4.03 -22.77 16.79
N ALA A 19 -3.63 -23.25 15.61
CA ALA A 19 -4.36 -24.24 14.83
C ALA A 19 -4.54 -25.56 15.61
N GLU A 20 -3.48 -26.05 16.27
CA GLU A 20 -3.51 -27.24 17.11
C GLU A 20 -4.49 -27.09 18.27
N ARG A 21 -4.43 -25.96 19.00
CA ARG A 21 -5.34 -25.70 20.14
C ARG A 21 -6.80 -25.58 19.71
N LEU A 22 -7.05 -25.08 18.50
CA LEU A 22 -8.39 -24.92 17.94
C LEU A 22 -8.90 -26.18 17.22
N GLY A 23 -8.06 -27.20 17.03
CA GLY A 23 -8.42 -28.42 16.30
C GLY A 23 -8.70 -28.17 14.82
N VAL A 24 -8.11 -27.13 14.22
CA VAL A 24 -8.28 -26.77 12.80
C VAL A 24 -6.98 -26.92 12.02
N PRO A 25 -7.02 -27.14 10.70
CA PRO A 25 -5.82 -27.13 9.88
C PRO A 25 -5.14 -25.75 9.89
N PHE A 26 -3.80 -25.76 9.92
CA PHE A 26 -3.04 -24.53 9.74
C PHE A 26 -3.20 -24.00 8.31
N GLY A 27 -3.45 -22.70 8.19
CA GLY A 27 -3.59 -21.99 6.92
C GLY A 27 -2.26 -21.44 6.41
N ILE A 28 -2.22 -20.12 6.16
CA ILE A 28 -1.05 -19.42 5.64
C ILE A 28 -0.47 -18.41 6.63
N VAL A 29 0.76 -17.96 6.39
CA VAL A 29 1.36 -16.77 6.99
C VAL A 29 1.45 -15.67 5.94
N ASP A 30 0.83 -14.53 6.21
CA ASP A 30 1.11 -13.31 5.46
C ASP A 30 2.37 -12.65 6.03
N ILE A 31 3.38 -12.47 5.19
CA ILE A 31 4.70 -11.93 5.55
C ILE A 31 4.79 -10.41 5.35
N SER A 32 3.65 -9.78 5.10
CA SER A 32 3.58 -8.36 4.82
C SER A 32 4.13 -7.51 5.97
N LEU A 33 4.85 -6.45 5.62
CA LEU A 33 5.27 -5.44 6.59
C LEU A 33 4.11 -4.46 6.76
N ALA A 34 3.37 -4.59 7.85
CA ALA A 34 2.29 -3.67 8.22
C ALA A 34 2.82 -2.68 9.27
N PRO A 35 2.89 -1.38 8.96
CA PRO A 35 3.28 -0.37 9.95
C PRO A 35 2.14 -0.15 10.95
N THR A 36 2.44 0.55 12.04
CA THR A 36 1.43 1.03 12.98
C THR A 36 1.69 2.50 13.33
N PRO A 37 0.72 3.20 13.93
CA PRO A 37 0.94 4.59 14.37
C PRO A 37 2.00 4.74 15.48
N ALA A 38 2.58 3.63 15.96
CA ALA A 38 3.61 3.62 16.99
C ALA A 38 4.96 4.11 16.44
N ILE A 39 5.69 4.84 17.29
CA ILE A 39 7.03 5.34 16.95
C ILE A 39 7.98 4.16 16.74
N GLY A 40 8.72 4.19 15.63
CA GLY A 40 9.66 3.14 15.25
C GLY A 40 9.04 1.96 14.51
N ASP A 41 7.74 2.00 14.20
CA ASP A 41 7.03 0.99 13.42
C ASP A 41 6.52 1.57 12.09
N SER A 42 7.46 2.04 11.27
CA SER A 42 7.20 2.77 10.02
C SER A 42 7.97 2.17 8.85
N VAL A 43 7.27 1.89 7.75
CA VAL A 43 7.86 1.53 6.47
C VAL A 43 8.57 2.73 5.86
N ALA A 44 8.03 3.94 5.99
CA ALA A 44 8.70 5.16 5.52
C ALA A 44 10.08 5.35 6.19
N GLU A 45 10.18 5.14 7.49
CA GLU A 45 11.46 5.24 8.23
C GLU A 45 12.46 4.15 7.80
N ILE A 46 11.98 2.95 7.42
CA ILE A 46 12.84 1.93 6.81
C ILE A 46 13.42 2.44 5.48
N LEU A 47 12.58 3.05 4.63
CA LEU A 47 13.03 3.58 3.33
C LEU A 47 14.02 4.76 3.52
N GLU A 48 13.79 5.60 4.52
CA GLU A 48 14.70 6.69 4.90
C GLU A 48 16.03 6.15 5.42
N ALA A 49 16.00 5.12 6.26
CA ALA A 49 17.20 4.43 6.75
C ALA A 49 18.01 3.73 5.64
N MET A 50 17.41 3.46 4.47
CA MET A 50 18.12 2.97 3.27
C MET A 50 18.93 4.08 2.56
N GLY A 51 18.82 5.33 3.00
CA GLY A 51 19.56 6.49 2.48
C GLY A 51 18.71 7.54 1.76
N LEU A 52 17.39 7.50 1.92
CA LEU A 52 16.50 8.55 1.42
C LEU A 52 16.35 9.63 2.49
N GLU A 53 16.33 10.89 2.08
CA GLU A 53 16.09 12.00 3.01
C GLU A 53 14.66 11.98 3.55
N ILE A 54 13.69 11.64 2.70
CA ILE A 54 12.28 11.52 3.07
C ILE A 54 11.55 10.54 2.16
N CYS A 55 10.63 9.76 2.72
CA CYS A 55 9.76 8.90 1.91
C CYS A 55 8.97 9.74 0.89
N GLY A 56 8.88 9.27 -0.35
CA GLY A 56 8.22 9.99 -1.45
C GLY A 56 9.17 10.73 -2.38
N THR A 57 10.43 10.97 -1.97
CA THR A 57 11.45 11.54 -2.86
C THR A 57 11.84 10.59 -4.02
N HIS A 58 12.70 11.06 -4.92
CA HIS A 58 13.30 10.24 -5.97
C HIS A 58 14.04 9.03 -5.37
N GLY A 59 13.92 7.86 -6.01
CA GLY A 59 14.49 6.61 -5.47
C GLY A 59 13.58 5.85 -4.50
N THR A 60 12.56 6.47 -3.90
CA THR A 60 11.60 5.80 -2.98
C THR A 60 11.00 4.52 -3.58
N THR A 61 10.57 4.57 -4.84
CA THR A 61 9.99 3.41 -5.53
C THR A 61 11.01 2.27 -5.68
N ALA A 62 12.27 2.58 -5.97
CA ALA A 62 13.32 1.58 -6.09
C ALA A 62 13.69 0.96 -4.72
N ALA A 63 13.79 1.80 -3.68
CA ALA A 63 14.01 1.34 -2.31
C ALA A 63 12.89 0.42 -1.84
N LEU A 64 11.63 0.79 -2.12
CA LEU A 64 10.47 -0.04 -1.78
C LEU A 64 10.47 -1.37 -2.55
N ALA A 65 10.82 -1.36 -3.84
CA ALA A 65 10.96 -2.58 -4.63
C ALA A 65 12.01 -3.54 -4.04
N LEU A 66 13.18 -2.99 -3.66
CA LEU A 66 14.25 -3.74 -3.00
C LEU A 66 13.80 -4.34 -1.65
N LEU A 67 13.09 -3.55 -0.84
CA LEU A 67 12.53 -4.01 0.43
C LEU A 67 11.53 -5.15 0.21
N ASN A 68 10.58 -4.97 -0.71
CA ASN A 68 9.54 -5.96 -1.00
C ASN A 68 10.13 -7.28 -1.51
N ASP A 69 11.08 -7.22 -2.43
CA ASP A 69 11.81 -8.38 -2.92
C ASP A 69 12.57 -9.12 -1.79
N ALA A 70 13.21 -8.37 -0.90
CA ALA A 70 13.94 -8.94 0.24
C ALA A 70 13.02 -9.61 1.27
N VAL A 71 11.77 -9.13 1.43
CA VAL A 71 10.72 -9.72 2.27
C VAL A 71 10.20 -10.99 1.62
N LYS A 72 9.77 -10.94 0.35
CA LYS A 72 9.26 -12.09 -0.41
C LYS A 72 10.26 -13.24 -0.45
N LYS A 73 11.52 -12.96 -0.80
CA LYS A 73 12.61 -13.97 -0.81
C LYS A 73 12.93 -14.50 0.59
N GLY A 74 12.71 -13.73 1.64
CA GLY A 74 12.91 -14.17 3.02
C GLY A 74 11.81 -15.13 3.48
N GLY A 75 10.55 -14.76 3.22
CA GLY A 75 9.39 -15.57 3.59
C GLY A 75 9.29 -16.87 2.80
N ALA A 76 9.50 -16.83 1.48
CA ALA A 76 9.48 -18.03 0.63
C ALA A 76 10.54 -19.07 1.03
N MET A 77 11.66 -18.65 1.63
CA MET A 77 12.66 -19.57 2.18
C MET A 77 12.27 -20.13 3.57
N ALA A 78 11.40 -19.44 4.31
CA ALA A 78 11.08 -19.77 5.69
C ALA A 78 9.90 -20.73 5.84
N SER A 79 8.93 -20.67 4.93
CA SER A 79 7.72 -21.47 5.01
C SER A 79 7.20 -21.86 3.63
N SER A 80 6.62 -23.06 3.55
CA SER A 80 5.83 -23.50 2.39
C SER A 80 4.38 -23.02 2.44
N TYR A 81 3.97 -22.38 3.55
CA TYR A 81 2.62 -21.88 3.78
C TYR A 81 2.57 -20.34 3.72
N VAL A 82 3.43 -19.71 2.91
CA VAL A 82 3.36 -18.25 2.69
C VAL A 82 2.23 -17.94 1.71
N GLY A 83 1.41 -16.94 2.02
CA GLY A 83 0.33 -16.46 1.15
C GLY A 83 -0.13 -15.06 1.53
N GLY A 84 -1.29 -14.63 1.02
CA GLY A 84 -1.79 -13.27 1.24
C GLY A 84 -1.14 -12.24 0.31
N LEU A 85 -1.15 -10.96 0.69
CA LEU A 85 -0.58 -9.90 -0.14
C LEU A 85 0.96 -9.97 -0.14
N SER A 86 1.55 -10.46 0.95
CA SER A 86 2.98 -10.78 1.08
C SER A 86 3.90 -9.66 0.57
N GLY A 87 3.66 -8.41 1.01
CA GLY A 87 4.48 -7.26 0.65
C GLY A 87 4.47 -6.12 1.68
N ALA A 88 5.21 -5.04 1.43
CA ALA A 88 5.16 -3.89 2.32
C ALA A 88 3.82 -3.16 2.17
N PHE A 89 3.12 -2.88 3.26
CA PHE A 89 1.91 -2.07 3.27
C PHE A 89 2.31 -0.59 3.27
N ILE A 90 1.53 0.24 2.56
CA ILE A 90 1.74 1.69 2.51
C ILE A 90 0.48 2.49 2.93
N PRO A 91 -0.09 2.20 4.13
CA PRO A 91 -1.32 2.84 4.60
C PRO A 91 -1.00 4.26 5.06
N LEU A 92 -1.48 5.26 4.31
CA LEU A 92 -1.09 6.65 4.57
C LEU A 92 -1.45 7.10 5.99
N SER A 93 -2.57 6.64 6.55
CA SER A 93 -3.03 7.07 7.87
C SER A 93 -2.40 6.34 9.06
N GLU A 94 -1.73 5.22 8.82
CA GLU A 94 -1.25 4.32 9.88
C GLU A 94 0.27 4.40 10.03
N ASP A 95 1.00 4.90 9.03
CA ASP A 95 2.45 5.06 9.08
C ASP A 95 2.84 6.51 9.39
N ALA A 96 3.42 6.74 10.57
CA ALA A 96 3.82 8.08 11.03
C ALA A 96 4.82 8.78 10.09
N GLY A 97 5.71 8.04 9.42
CA GLY A 97 6.63 8.61 8.44
C GLY A 97 5.96 8.98 7.13
N MET A 98 4.98 8.20 6.67
CA MET A 98 4.19 8.53 5.49
C MET A 98 3.30 9.76 5.72
N ILE A 99 2.70 9.87 6.91
CA ILE A 99 1.95 11.07 7.32
C ILE A 99 2.83 12.31 7.19
N ARG A 100 4.02 12.32 7.83
CA ARG A 100 4.96 13.44 7.75
C ARG A 100 5.36 13.77 6.32
N ALA A 101 5.62 12.76 5.50
CA ALA A 101 5.99 12.93 4.11
C ALA A 101 4.86 13.53 3.27
N ALA A 102 3.61 13.19 3.54
CA ALA A 102 2.45 13.77 2.88
C ALA A 102 2.20 15.22 3.33
N GLU A 103 2.38 15.52 4.62
CA GLU A 103 2.24 16.88 5.19
C GLU A 103 3.16 17.90 4.52
N VAL A 104 4.40 17.52 4.22
CA VAL A 104 5.38 18.38 3.55
C VAL A 104 5.30 18.29 2.01
N GLY A 105 4.35 17.51 1.48
CA GLY A 105 4.12 17.36 0.04
C GLY A 105 5.14 16.47 -0.69
N ALA A 106 6.01 15.76 0.03
CA ALA A 106 6.95 14.81 -0.57
C ALA A 106 6.25 13.52 -1.06
N LEU A 107 5.21 13.09 -0.33
CA LEU A 107 4.41 11.92 -0.68
C LEU A 107 3.07 12.35 -1.26
N THR A 108 3.00 12.45 -2.60
CA THR A 108 1.78 12.78 -3.34
C THR A 108 0.99 11.53 -3.72
N LEU A 109 -0.26 11.70 -4.16
CA LEU A 109 -1.08 10.58 -4.65
C LEU A 109 -0.40 9.84 -5.81
N GLU A 110 0.18 10.57 -6.76
CA GLU A 110 0.84 9.97 -7.93
C GLU A 110 2.11 9.23 -7.51
N LYS A 111 2.76 9.68 -6.43
CA LYS A 111 3.90 8.97 -5.87
C LYS A 111 3.49 7.69 -5.19
N LEU A 112 2.39 7.71 -4.43
CA LEU A 112 1.78 6.51 -3.85
C LEU A 112 1.38 5.51 -4.94
N GLU A 113 0.72 5.98 -6.00
CA GLU A 113 0.40 5.22 -7.22
C GLU A 113 1.67 4.60 -7.85
N ALA A 114 2.74 5.39 -8.03
CA ALA A 114 4.00 4.84 -8.54
C ALA A 114 4.62 3.79 -7.59
N MET A 115 4.42 3.93 -6.27
CA MET A 115 4.84 2.93 -5.29
C MET A 115 3.97 1.68 -5.36
N THR A 116 2.68 1.79 -5.70
CA THR A 116 1.80 0.62 -5.87
C THR A 116 2.32 -0.28 -6.96
N CYS A 117 2.94 0.21 -8.05
CA CYS A 117 3.56 -0.62 -9.09
C CYS A 117 4.49 -1.73 -8.55
N VAL A 118 5.21 -1.46 -7.46
CA VAL A 118 6.19 -2.40 -6.86
C VAL A 118 5.75 -2.98 -5.51
N CYS A 119 4.61 -2.55 -4.98
CA CYS A 119 4.03 -2.91 -3.67
C CYS A 119 2.78 -3.80 -3.85
N SER A 120 2.42 -4.65 -2.88
CA SER A 120 1.31 -5.60 -3.07
C SER A 120 -0.09 -5.07 -2.73
N VAL A 121 -0.24 -3.97 -1.98
CA VAL A 121 -1.55 -3.59 -1.40
C VAL A 121 -2.35 -2.65 -2.29
N GLY A 122 -1.69 -1.67 -2.89
CA GLY A 122 -2.34 -0.60 -3.64
C GLY A 122 -2.45 0.70 -2.83
N LEU A 123 -3.45 1.52 -3.16
CA LEU A 123 -3.73 2.79 -2.50
C LEU A 123 -4.56 2.54 -1.24
N ASP A 124 -4.00 2.73 -0.05
CA ASP A 124 -4.69 2.40 1.21
C ASP A 124 -4.72 3.56 2.21
N MET A 125 -5.85 3.70 2.88
CA MET A 125 -6.12 4.69 3.92
C MET A 125 -5.77 6.14 3.55
N ILE A 126 -6.10 6.56 2.32
CA ILE A 126 -5.79 7.91 1.82
C ILE A 126 -6.99 8.83 2.00
N ALA A 127 -6.84 9.90 2.79
CA ALA A 127 -7.85 10.94 2.91
C ALA A 127 -7.75 11.94 1.74
N VAL A 128 -8.87 12.19 1.07
CA VAL A 128 -8.99 13.13 -0.05
C VAL A 128 -10.09 14.17 0.25
N PRO A 129 -10.14 15.31 -0.45
CA PRO A 129 -11.13 16.35 -0.18
C PRO A 129 -12.57 15.81 -0.24
N GLY A 130 -13.42 16.25 0.69
CA GLY A 130 -14.79 15.73 0.80
C GLY A 130 -15.70 16.04 -0.38
N ASP A 131 -15.33 17.02 -1.20
CA ASP A 131 -16.00 17.42 -2.43
C ASP A 131 -15.44 16.74 -3.70
N THR A 132 -14.58 15.74 -3.53
CA THR A 132 -14.07 14.94 -4.65
C THR A 132 -15.22 14.25 -5.39
N SER A 133 -15.31 14.46 -6.71
CA SER A 133 -16.36 13.87 -7.52
C SER A 133 -16.24 12.35 -7.65
N ALA A 134 -17.38 11.70 -7.89
CA ALA A 134 -17.43 10.26 -8.13
C ALA A 134 -16.59 9.86 -9.36
N GLU A 135 -16.56 10.71 -10.39
CA GLU A 135 -15.74 10.50 -11.59
C GLU A 135 -14.25 10.53 -11.29
N THR A 136 -13.78 11.44 -10.43
CA THR A 136 -12.35 11.47 -10.04
C THR A 136 -11.99 10.22 -9.24
N ILE A 137 -12.85 9.79 -8.30
CA ILE A 137 -12.63 8.56 -7.54
C ILE A 137 -12.61 7.34 -8.48
N ALA A 138 -13.55 7.26 -9.43
CA ALA A 138 -13.62 6.18 -10.41
C ALA A 138 -12.38 6.15 -11.32
N ALA A 139 -11.84 7.31 -11.71
CA ALA A 139 -10.61 7.39 -12.49
C ALA A 139 -9.40 6.85 -11.70
N ILE A 140 -9.23 7.25 -10.43
CA ILE A 140 -8.15 6.73 -9.57
C ILE A 140 -8.26 5.21 -9.40
N ILE A 141 -9.48 4.69 -9.23
CA ILE A 141 -9.72 3.24 -9.17
C ILE A 141 -9.34 2.57 -10.49
N ALA A 142 -9.65 3.18 -11.62
CA ALA A 142 -9.31 2.65 -12.94
C ALA A 142 -7.79 2.61 -13.17
N ASP A 143 -7.06 3.63 -12.73
CA ASP A 143 -5.59 3.69 -12.82
C ASP A 143 -4.96 2.57 -11.99
N GLU A 144 -5.36 2.41 -10.73
CA GLU A 144 -4.84 1.35 -9.86
C GLU A 144 -5.23 -0.06 -10.33
N ALA A 145 -6.43 -0.20 -10.92
CA ALA A 145 -6.85 -1.45 -11.55
C ALA A 145 -6.00 -1.77 -12.80
N ALA A 146 -5.63 -0.77 -13.59
CA ALA A 146 -4.75 -0.95 -14.74
C ALA A 146 -3.34 -1.36 -14.31
N ILE A 147 -2.78 -0.73 -13.28
CA ILE A 147 -1.50 -1.13 -12.66
C ILE A 147 -1.56 -2.59 -12.22
N GLY A 148 -2.66 -2.99 -11.56
CA GLY A 148 -2.89 -4.37 -11.14
C GLY A 148 -2.93 -5.37 -12.30
N MET A 149 -3.76 -5.06 -13.30
CA MET A 149 -4.01 -5.91 -14.46
C MET A 149 -2.77 -6.11 -15.33
N ILE A 150 -2.00 -5.05 -15.56
CA ILE A 150 -0.78 -5.09 -16.39
C ILE A 150 0.35 -5.84 -15.69
N ASN A 151 0.51 -5.65 -14.38
CA ASN A 151 1.61 -6.26 -13.63
C ASN A 151 1.27 -7.64 -13.05
N ASN A 152 0.12 -8.22 -13.41
CA ASN A 152 -0.38 -9.49 -12.87
C ASN A 152 -0.32 -9.54 -11.33
N LYS A 153 -0.86 -8.50 -10.71
CA LYS A 153 -0.84 -8.31 -9.26
C LYS A 153 -2.22 -7.93 -8.75
N THR A 154 -2.48 -8.28 -7.50
CA THR A 154 -3.64 -7.77 -6.78
C THR A 154 -3.36 -6.33 -6.35
N THR A 155 -4.35 -5.46 -6.52
CA THR A 155 -4.34 -4.09 -6.03
C THR A 155 -5.67 -3.81 -5.34
N ALA A 156 -5.67 -2.87 -4.40
CA ALA A 156 -6.84 -2.37 -3.72
C ALA A 156 -6.80 -0.84 -3.67
N VAL A 157 -7.97 -0.23 -3.55
CA VAL A 157 -8.13 1.21 -3.39
C VAL A 157 -9.03 1.49 -2.21
N ARG A 158 -8.50 2.21 -1.23
CA ARG A 158 -9.23 2.75 -0.08
C ARG A 158 -8.98 4.25 0.02
N LEU A 159 -9.80 5.00 -0.72
CA LEU A 159 -9.89 6.45 -0.61
C LEU A 159 -10.99 6.84 0.37
N ILE A 160 -10.74 7.89 1.15
CA ILE A 160 -11.67 8.41 2.15
C ILE A 160 -11.97 9.87 1.81
N PRO A 161 -13.06 10.16 1.08
CA PRO A 161 -13.54 11.52 0.88
C PRO A 161 -13.96 12.11 2.22
N ALA A 162 -13.14 13.03 2.74
CA ALA A 162 -13.32 13.59 4.07
C ALA A 162 -14.37 14.71 4.04
N VAL A 163 -15.64 14.35 4.25
CA VAL A 163 -16.78 15.28 4.15
C VAL A 163 -16.57 16.53 5.01
N GLY A 164 -16.68 17.71 4.39
CA GLY A 164 -16.47 19.00 5.06
C GLY A 164 -15.01 19.38 5.31
N LYS A 165 -14.05 18.56 4.87
CA LYS A 165 -12.61 18.80 5.00
C LYS A 165 -11.99 19.17 3.66
N LYS A 166 -10.94 19.99 3.71
CA LYS A 166 -10.17 20.49 2.58
C LYS A 166 -8.71 20.03 2.69
N VAL A 167 -7.95 20.23 1.61
CA VAL A 167 -6.52 19.95 1.59
C VAL A 167 -5.81 20.63 2.76
N GLY A 168 -4.98 19.86 3.49
CA GLY A 168 -4.28 20.32 4.69
C GLY A 168 -5.03 20.10 6.01
N ASP A 169 -6.33 19.80 5.96
CA ASP A 169 -7.04 19.32 7.15
C ASP A 169 -6.63 17.88 7.51
N TYR A 170 -7.06 17.43 8.70
CA TYR A 170 -6.86 16.05 9.16
C TYR A 170 -8.19 15.32 9.40
N VAL A 171 -8.12 14.01 9.21
CA VAL A 171 -9.11 13.03 9.65
C VAL A 171 -8.48 12.14 10.73
N GLU A 172 -9.13 12.07 11.88
CA GLU A 172 -8.74 11.22 13.01
C GLU A 172 -9.60 9.95 13.02
N TYR A 173 -9.00 8.79 12.81
CA TYR A 173 -9.69 7.50 12.86
C TYR A 173 -9.56 6.82 14.23
N GLY A 174 -8.48 7.14 14.95
CA GLY A 174 -8.18 6.61 16.27
C GLY A 174 -7.72 5.15 16.25
N GLY A 175 -7.17 4.71 17.38
CA GLY A 175 -6.66 3.35 17.55
C GLY A 175 -5.58 3.00 16.52
N LEU A 176 -5.73 1.84 15.88
CA LEU A 176 -4.77 1.33 14.88
C LEU A 176 -4.86 2.06 13.53
N LEU A 177 -6.00 2.68 13.22
CA LEU A 177 -6.22 3.36 11.94
C LEU A 177 -5.58 4.76 11.89
N GLY A 178 -5.06 5.25 13.02
CA GLY A 178 -4.27 6.47 13.10
C GLY A 178 -5.02 7.72 12.63
N ARG A 179 -4.32 8.56 11.87
CA ARG A 179 -4.82 9.84 11.36
C ARG A 179 -4.25 10.09 9.96
N ALA A 180 -5.01 10.77 9.10
CA ALA A 180 -4.53 11.10 7.75
C ALA A 180 -4.66 12.61 7.48
N PRO A 181 -3.62 13.23 6.89
CA PRO A 181 -3.79 14.53 6.25
C PRO A 181 -4.64 14.35 4.97
N VAL A 182 -5.50 15.32 4.69
CA VAL A 182 -6.24 15.40 3.43
C VAL A 182 -5.27 15.89 2.36
N ILE A 183 -4.88 14.99 1.45
CA ILE A 183 -3.90 15.29 0.40
C ILE A 183 -4.57 15.90 -0.85
N PRO A 184 -3.88 16.74 -1.63
CA PRO A 184 -4.43 17.32 -2.84
C PRO A 184 -4.63 16.27 -3.94
N LEU A 185 -5.69 16.46 -4.74
CA LEU A 185 -5.92 15.76 -6.01
C LEU A 185 -5.67 16.70 -7.20
N LYS A 186 -5.48 16.12 -8.39
CA LYS A 186 -5.40 16.93 -9.62
C LYS A 186 -6.74 17.63 -9.89
N PRO A 187 -6.74 18.91 -10.32
CA PRO A 187 -7.97 19.69 -10.53
C PRO A 187 -8.62 19.45 -11.90
N TYR A 188 -8.07 18.54 -12.72
CA TYR A 188 -8.51 18.30 -14.09
C TYR A 188 -9.54 17.17 -14.16
N SER A 189 -10.54 17.31 -15.03
CA SER A 189 -11.67 16.37 -15.10
C SER A 189 -11.35 15.12 -15.92
N ALA A 190 -11.66 13.94 -15.35
CA ALA A 190 -11.67 12.65 -16.03
C ALA A 190 -13.08 12.18 -16.45
N THR A 191 -14.09 13.06 -16.33
CA THR A 191 -15.52 12.72 -16.52
C THR A 191 -15.79 12.04 -17.86
N ALA A 192 -15.26 12.61 -18.94
CA ALA A 192 -15.47 12.07 -20.29
C ALA A 192 -14.87 10.67 -20.48
N PHE A 193 -13.81 10.32 -19.74
CA PHE A 193 -13.23 8.99 -19.79
C PHE A 193 -14.08 7.98 -19.02
N VAL A 194 -14.44 8.30 -17.77
CA VAL A 194 -15.25 7.43 -16.90
C VAL A 194 -16.63 7.17 -17.49
N GLN A 195 -17.27 8.20 -18.04
CA GLN A 195 -18.62 8.08 -18.61
C GLN A 195 -18.68 7.29 -19.93
N ARG A 196 -17.54 6.97 -20.57
CA ARG A 196 -17.55 6.06 -21.74
C ARG A 196 -18.11 4.69 -21.39
N GLY A 197 -17.91 4.24 -20.15
CA GLY A 197 -18.36 2.92 -19.70
C GLY A 197 -17.78 1.77 -20.53
N GLY A 198 -18.41 0.60 -20.44
CA GLY A 198 -18.00 -0.60 -21.18
C GLY A 198 -16.94 -1.43 -20.45
N ARG A 199 -16.05 -2.07 -21.22
CA ARG A 199 -15.07 -3.04 -20.71
C ARG A 199 -13.68 -2.70 -21.24
N ILE A 200 -12.71 -2.52 -20.33
CA ILE A 200 -11.29 -2.48 -20.69
C ILE A 200 -10.88 -3.91 -21.09
N PRO A 201 -10.36 -4.14 -22.32
CA PRO A 201 -9.96 -5.46 -22.77
C PRO A 201 -8.72 -5.95 -22.02
N ALA A 202 -8.53 -7.28 -21.99
CA ALA A 202 -7.38 -7.87 -21.32
C ALA A 202 -6.06 -7.47 -22.02
N PRO A 203 -4.98 -7.23 -21.26
CA PRO A 203 -3.69 -6.85 -21.83
C PRO A 203 -3.00 -8.02 -22.54
N ILE A 204 -2.19 -7.71 -23.55
CA ILE A 204 -1.34 -8.69 -24.24
C ILE A 204 -0.07 -8.88 -23.40
N GLN A 205 0.02 -9.98 -22.67
CA GLN A 205 1.15 -10.26 -21.76
C GLN A 205 2.41 -10.80 -22.46
N GLY A 206 2.38 -11.03 -23.78
CA GLY A 206 3.45 -11.70 -24.55
C GLY A 206 4.34 -10.81 -25.43
N LEU A 207 4.14 -9.49 -25.42
CA LEU A 207 4.97 -8.50 -26.15
C LEU A 207 5.75 -7.62 -25.16
N THR A 208 6.32 -8.24 -24.13
CA THR A 208 7.12 -7.54 -23.11
C THR A 208 8.54 -7.36 -23.63
N ASN A 209 8.86 -6.15 -24.10
CA ASN A 209 10.24 -5.70 -24.31
C ASN A 209 10.92 -5.41 -22.96
#